data_AF-A0A327ZJ12-F1
#
_entry.id   AF-A0A327ZJ12-F1
#
_cell.length_a   1.000
_cell.length_b   1.000
_cell.length_c   1.000
_cell.angle_alpha   90.00
_cell.angle_beta   90.00
_cell.angle_gamma   90.00
#
_symmetry.space_group_name_H-M   'P 1'
#
loop_
_entity.id
_entity.type
_entity.pdbx_description
1 polymer ?
#
loop_
_entity_poly.entity_id
_entity_poly.type
_entity_poly.pdbx_seq_one_letter_code
_entity_poly.pdbx_strand_id
1 'polypeptide(L)'
;MSDWQQDEAVQDDWSAGAQGRQRDSVFRLANVSNDMATATQAAVRAAETAVQVIQRLEASSTEIGKVVQLIATIAKQTNLLALNATIEAARAGDAGRGFAVVASEVKDLANETATATNDIGTQVGGIRSDTQNAVSAIEEMQGLIEELDRCQKVISGIVVEQQAG
;
A
#
# COMPACT_ATOMS: atom_id res chain seq x y z
N MET A 1 -64.62 -40.77 -4.94
CA MET A 1 -64.57 -39.35 -5.35
C MET A 1 -63.78 -38.47 -4.36
N SER A 2 -63.23 -39.03 -3.27
CA SER A 2 -62.54 -38.30 -2.19
C SER A 2 -61.00 -38.31 -2.26
N ASP A 3 -60.40 -39.19 -3.06
CA ASP A 3 -58.93 -39.37 -3.13
C ASP A 3 -58.23 -38.23 -3.89
N TRP A 4 -58.82 -37.76 -5.00
CA TRP A 4 -58.25 -36.72 -5.86
C TRP A 4 -58.24 -35.32 -5.22
N GLN A 5 -59.17 -35.04 -4.30
CA GLN A 5 -59.22 -33.76 -3.59
C GLN A 5 -58.17 -33.65 -2.47
N GLN A 6 -57.70 -34.79 -1.93
CA GLN A 6 -56.60 -34.80 -0.96
C GLN A 6 -55.25 -34.60 -1.66
N ASP A 7 -55.04 -35.19 -2.83
CA ASP A 7 -53.84 -34.95 -3.62
C ASP A 7 -53.75 -33.49 -4.12
N GLU A 8 -54.86 -32.88 -4.56
CA GLU A 8 -54.88 -31.48 -5.02
C GLU A 8 -54.60 -30.48 -3.86
N ALA A 9 -55.19 -30.71 -2.68
CA ALA A 9 -54.93 -29.88 -1.50
C ALA A 9 -53.49 -30.01 -0.98
N VAL A 10 -52.90 -31.21 -1.06
CA VAL A 10 -51.48 -31.42 -0.75
C VAL A 10 -50.62 -30.70 -1.78
N GLN A 11 -50.90 -30.84 -3.07
CA GLN A 11 -50.11 -30.22 -4.14
C GLN A 11 -50.14 -28.68 -4.08
N ASP A 12 -51.27 -28.08 -3.71
CA ASP A 12 -51.39 -26.64 -3.44
C ASP A 12 -50.57 -26.20 -2.23
N ASP A 13 -50.59 -26.94 -1.10
CA ASP A 13 -49.79 -26.63 0.10
C ASP A 13 -48.27 -26.72 -0.18
N TRP A 14 -47.84 -27.73 -0.95
CA TRP A 14 -46.46 -27.85 -1.41
C TRP A 14 -46.03 -26.67 -2.29
N SER A 15 -46.91 -26.20 -3.18
CA SER A 15 -46.64 -25.06 -4.07
C SER A 15 -46.58 -23.73 -3.31
N ALA A 16 -47.48 -23.51 -2.35
CA ALA A 16 -47.51 -22.34 -1.49
C ALA A 16 -46.28 -22.28 -0.56
N GLY A 17 -45.90 -23.42 0.02
CA GLY A 17 -44.67 -23.53 0.82
C GLY A 17 -43.39 -23.33 0.00
N ALA A 18 -43.37 -23.78 -1.25
CA ALA A 18 -42.25 -23.53 -2.17
C ALA A 18 -42.11 -22.04 -2.54
N GLN A 19 -43.23 -21.37 -2.85
CA GLN A 19 -43.26 -19.93 -3.14
C GLN A 19 -42.83 -19.09 -1.92
N GLY A 20 -43.26 -19.47 -0.71
CA GLY A 20 -42.86 -18.81 0.53
C GLY A 20 -41.34 -18.88 0.79
N ARG A 21 -40.73 -20.07 0.62
CA ARG A 21 -39.27 -20.24 0.75
C ARG A 21 -38.48 -19.48 -0.32
N GLN A 22 -39.00 -19.41 -1.55
CA GLN A 22 -38.39 -18.65 -2.63
C GLN A 22 -38.41 -17.14 -2.33
N ARG A 23 -39.53 -16.61 -1.86
CA ARG A 23 -39.63 -15.19 -1.44
C ARG A 23 -38.66 -14.86 -0.31
N ASP A 24 -38.58 -15.70 0.74
CA ASP A 24 -37.64 -15.49 1.84
C ASP A 24 -36.18 -15.47 1.34
N SER A 25 -35.83 -16.39 0.42
CA SER A 25 -34.51 -16.44 -0.19
C SER A 25 -34.18 -15.16 -0.98
N VAL A 26 -35.14 -14.62 -1.74
CA VAL A 26 -34.97 -13.37 -2.51
C VAL A 26 -34.77 -12.17 -1.59
N PHE A 27 -35.54 -12.06 -0.49
CA PHE A 27 -35.35 -10.98 0.49
C PHE A 27 -33.99 -11.06 1.17
N ARG A 28 -33.53 -12.25 1.53
CA ARG A 28 -32.18 -12.45 2.08
C ARG A 28 -31.09 -12.07 1.07
N LEU A 29 -31.26 -12.45 -0.20
CA LEU A 29 -30.33 -12.09 -1.27
C LEU A 29 -30.25 -10.57 -1.48
N ALA A 30 -31.40 -9.88 -1.42
CA ALA A 30 -31.49 -8.42 -1.52
C ALA A 30 -30.68 -7.73 -0.40
N ASN A 31 -30.87 -8.16 0.84
CA ASN A 31 -30.15 -7.61 2.00
C ASN A 31 -28.64 -7.84 1.89
N VAL A 32 -28.22 -9.08 1.58
CA VAL A 32 -26.79 -9.40 1.38
C VAL A 32 -26.20 -8.59 0.23
N SER A 33 -26.92 -8.41 -0.87
CA SER A 33 -26.46 -7.59 -2.00
C SER A 33 -26.26 -6.13 -1.61
N ASN A 34 -27.12 -5.56 -0.77
CA ASN A 34 -26.98 -4.20 -0.26
C ASN A 34 -25.80 -4.05 0.71
N ASP A 35 -25.61 -5.04 1.58
CA ASP A 35 -24.46 -5.08 2.50
C ASP A 35 -23.14 -5.18 1.72
N MET A 36 -23.10 -6.02 0.69
CA MET A 36 -21.96 -6.11 -0.24
C MET A 36 -21.67 -4.79 -0.94
N ALA A 37 -22.69 -4.07 -1.40
CA ALA A 37 -22.53 -2.76 -2.02
C ALA A 37 -21.84 -1.77 -1.07
N THR A 38 -22.31 -1.73 0.18
CA THR A 38 -21.77 -0.87 1.24
C THR A 38 -20.32 -1.23 1.55
N ALA A 39 -20.01 -2.52 1.68
CA ALA A 39 -18.66 -3.02 1.91
C ALA A 39 -17.71 -2.69 0.75
N THR A 40 -18.17 -2.83 -0.49
CA THR A 40 -17.39 -2.51 -1.70
C THR A 40 -17.06 -1.02 -1.75
N GLN A 41 -18.02 -0.14 -1.47
CA GLN A 41 -17.76 1.32 -1.38
C GLN A 41 -16.81 1.69 -0.24
N ALA A 42 -16.85 0.96 0.89
CA ALA A 42 -15.89 1.15 1.97
C ALA A 42 -14.48 0.72 1.54
N ALA A 43 -14.36 -0.40 0.81
CA ALA A 43 -13.10 -0.89 0.27
C ALA A 43 -12.47 0.09 -0.74
N VAL A 44 -13.27 0.68 -1.65
CA VAL A 44 -12.81 1.74 -2.56
C VAL A 44 -12.17 2.89 -1.79
N ARG A 45 -12.88 3.44 -0.79
CA ARG A 45 -12.39 4.56 0.02
C ARG A 45 -11.12 4.22 0.80
N ALA A 46 -11.02 2.99 1.30
CA ALA A 46 -9.83 2.50 1.98
C ALA A 46 -8.63 2.42 1.02
N ALA A 47 -8.85 1.90 -0.19
CA ALA A 47 -7.82 1.84 -1.25
C ALA A 47 -7.35 3.25 -1.66
N GLU A 48 -8.27 4.19 -1.90
CA GLU A 48 -7.92 5.58 -2.22
C GLU A 48 -7.08 6.24 -1.11
N THR A 49 -7.46 6.02 0.15
CA THR A 49 -6.72 6.54 1.30
C THR A 49 -5.31 5.93 1.38
N ALA A 50 -5.18 4.62 1.13
CA ALA A 50 -3.90 3.94 1.10
C ALA A 50 -2.98 4.49 0.00
N VAL A 51 -3.51 4.71 -1.22
CA VAL A 51 -2.76 5.36 -2.32
C VAL A 51 -2.23 6.73 -1.90
N GLN A 52 -3.05 7.56 -1.26
CA GLN A 52 -2.61 8.89 -0.81
C GLN A 52 -1.49 8.81 0.24
N VAL A 53 -1.56 7.85 1.17
CA VAL A 53 -0.49 7.64 2.17
C VAL A 53 0.81 7.23 1.51
N ILE A 54 0.74 6.29 0.57
CA ILE A 54 1.88 5.76 -0.18
C ILE A 54 2.53 6.84 -1.05
N GLN A 55 1.74 7.70 -1.71
CA GLN A 55 2.26 8.84 -2.48
C GLN A 55 3.03 9.82 -1.58
N ARG A 56 2.53 10.09 -0.36
CA ARG A 56 3.26 10.93 0.61
C ARG A 56 4.54 10.26 1.08
N LEU A 57 4.54 8.94 1.25
CA LEU A 57 5.74 8.18 1.62
C LEU A 57 6.79 8.25 0.49
N GLU A 58 6.39 8.07 -0.77
CA GLU A 58 7.28 8.20 -1.92
C GLU A 58 7.91 9.59 -2.02
N ALA A 59 7.10 10.65 -1.84
CA ALA A 59 7.58 12.03 -1.84
C ALA A 59 8.59 12.26 -0.71
N SER A 60 8.29 11.79 0.50
CA SER A 60 9.18 11.89 1.67
C SER A 60 10.50 11.13 1.45
N SER A 61 10.44 9.88 1.01
CA SER A 61 11.62 9.07 0.69
C SER A 61 12.49 9.70 -0.41
N THR A 62 11.86 10.32 -1.40
CA THR A 62 12.58 11.07 -2.45
C THR A 62 13.33 12.26 -1.86
N GLU A 63 12.70 13.02 -0.97
CA GLU A 63 13.34 14.18 -0.33
C GLU A 63 14.48 13.75 0.60
N ILE A 64 14.28 12.68 1.39
CA ILE A 64 15.34 12.07 2.20
C ILE A 64 16.50 11.65 1.30
N GLY A 65 16.23 11.03 0.15
CA GLY A 65 17.26 10.63 -0.82
C GLY A 65 18.11 11.80 -1.30
N LYS A 66 17.51 12.97 -1.56
CA LYS A 66 18.25 14.19 -1.93
C LYS A 66 19.14 14.68 -0.79
N VAL A 67 18.63 14.68 0.44
CA VAL A 67 19.39 15.09 1.63
C VAL A 67 20.57 14.14 1.85
N VAL A 68 20.36 12.83 1.75
CA VAL A 68 21.43 11.82 1.86
C VAL A 68 22.51 12.05 0.80
N GLN A 69 22.13 12.32 -0.45
CA GLN A 69 23.09 12.61 -1.52
C GLN A 69 23.89 13.89 -1.27
N LEU A 70 23.26 14.92 -0.69
CA LEU A 70 23.94 16.14 -0.28
C LEU A 70 24.96 15.86 0.83
N ILE A 71 24.58 15.11 1.86
CA ILE A 71 25.50 14.76 2.96
C ILE A 71 26.66 13.91 2.44
N ALA A 72 26.42 12.96 1.55
CA ALA A 72 27.48 12.17 0.91
C ALA A 72 28.47 13.06 0.13
N THR A 73 27.95 14.09 -0.54
CA THR A 73 28.78 15.08 -1.26
C THR A 73 29.62 15.91 -0.28
N ILE A 74 29.03 16.36 0.83
CA ILE A 74 29.72 17.10 1.90
C ILE A 74 30.82 16.23 2.51
N ALA A 75 30.52 14.98 2.86
CA ALA A 75 31.49 14.04 3.41
C ALA A 75 32.69 13.84 2.48
N LYS A 76 32.45 13.69 1.17
CA LYS A 76 33.51 13.61 0.16
C LYS A 76 34.36 14.88 0.11
N GLN A 77 33.75 16.06 0.16
CA GLN A 77 34.48 17.34 0.17
C GLN A 77 35.30 17.50 1.46
N THR A 78 34.73 17.17 2.61
CA THR A 78 35.42 17.20 3.91
C THR A 78 36.61 16.26 3.91
N ASN A 79 36.48 15.05 3.35
CA ASN A 79 37.59 14.10 3.21
C ASN A 79 38.73 14.69 2.34
N LEU A 80 38.40 15.36 1.23
CA LEU A 80 39.41 16.01 0.38
C LEU A 80 40.08 17.20 1.09
N LEU A 81 39.33 18.00 1.85
CA LEU A 81 39.88 19.09 2.66
C LEU A 81 40.82 18.56 3.75
N ALA A 82 40.41 17.49 4.43
CA ALA A 82 41.22 16.82 5.44
C ALA A 82 42.51 16.25 4.85
N LEU A 83 42.44 15.63 3.68
CA LEU A 83 43.61 15.15 2.95
C LEU A 83 44.59 16.29 2.62
N ASN A 84 44.10 17.41 2.11
CA ASN A 84 44.94 18.58 1.83
C ASN A 84 45.60 19.12 3.10
N ALA A 85 44.86 19.15 4.22
CA ALA A 85 45.41 19.54 5.52
C ALA A 85 46.49 18.56 6.02
N THR A 86 46.32 17.25 5.82
CA THR A 86 47.36 16.25 6.13
C THR A 86 48.63 16.49 5.31
N ILE A 87 48.51 16.82 4.02
CA ILE A 87 49.66 17.12 3.15
C ILE A 87 50.40 18.37 3.64
N GLU A 88 49.68 19.45 3.95
CA GLU A 88 50.30 20.70 4.40
C GLU A 88 50.92 20.55 5.81
N ALA A 89 50.29 19.78 6.69
CA ALA A 89 50.85 19.44 8.00
C ALA A 89 52.16 18.64 7.89
N ALA A 90 52.23 17.69 6.95
CA ALA A 90 53.47 16.97 6.66
C ALA A 90 54.56 17.91 6.12
N ARG A 91 54.19 18.88 5.29
CA ARG A 91 55.10 19.89 4.74
C ARG A 91 55.67 20.82 5.80
N ALA A 92 54.90 21.13 6.84
CA ALA A 92 55.33 21.93 7.99
C ALA A 92 56.25 21.16 8.97
N GLY A 93 56.48 19.86 8.76
CA GLY A 93 57.37 19.04 9.59
C GLY A 93 56.91 18.98 11.05
N ASP A 94 57.83 19.17 12.00
CA ASP A 94 57.52 19.09 13.44
C ASP A 94 56.48 20.13 13.90
N ALA A 95 56.42 21.30 13.26
CA ALA A 95 55.43 22.33 13.56
C ALA A 95 54.00 21.93 13.17
N GLY A 96 53.85 20.97 12.24
CA GLY A 96 52.57 20.49 11.74
C GLY A 96 51.99 19.27 12.47
N ARG A 97 52.72 18.67 13.43
CA ARG A 97 52.28 17.40 14.07
C ARG A 97 50.89 17.45 14.68
N GLY A 98 50.55 18.53 15.41
CA GLY A 98 49.22 18.70 15.99
C GLY A 98 48.11 18.82 14.94
N PHE A 99 48.37 19.55 13.86
CA PHE A 99 47.45 19.67 12.73
C PHE A 99 47.28 18.35 11.97
N ALA A 100 48.34 17.53 11.88
CA ALA A 100 48.27 16.22 11.22
C ALA A 100 47.31 15.27 11.95
N VAL A 101 47.28 15.28 13.29
CA VAL A 101 46.36 14.46 14.09
C VAL A 101 44.91 14.87 13.84
N VAL A 102 44.62 16.17 13.94
CA VAL A 102 43.26 16.70 13.68
C VAL A 102 42.81 16.41 12.25
N ALA A 103 43.70 16.58 11.26
CA ALA A 103 43.39 16.27 9.87
C ALA A 103 43.06 14.78 9.68
N SER A 104 43.75 13.88 10.37
CA SER A 104 43.43 12.44 10.34
C SER A 104 42.06 12.14 10.95
N GLU A 105 41.74 12.70 12.12
CA GLU A 105 40.42 12.51 12.75
C GLU A 105 39.28 13.02 11.85
N VAL A 106 39.43 14.21 11.26
CA VAL A 106 38.42 14.76 10.33
C VAL A 106 38.26 13.87 9.11
N LYS A 107 39.35 13.30 8.60
CA LYS A 107 39.33 12.35 7.47
C LYS A 107 38.55 11.08 7.83
N ASP A 108 38.78 10.54 9.02
CA ASP A 108 38.11 9.32 9.49
C ASP A 108 36.61 9.56 9.71
N LEU A 109 36.23 10.68 10.36
CA LEU A 109 34.83 11.10 10.50
C LEU A 109 34.13 11.28 9.15
N ALA A 110 34.82 11.84 8.16
CA ALA A 110 34.28 12.01 6.82
C ALA A 110 34.02 10.66 6.12
N ASN A 111 34.90 9.67 6.31
CA ASN A 111 34.72 8.32 5.77
C ASN A 111 33.58 7.56 6.47
N GLU A 112 33.48 7.67 7.80
CA GLU A 112 32.35 7.11 8.56
C GLU A 112 31.03 7.73 8.12
N THR A 113 31.00 9.06 7.95
CA THR A 113 29.82 9.77 7.44
C THR A 113 29.44 9.28 6.04
N ALA A 114 30.41 9.12 5.14
CA ALA A 114 30.16 8.59 3.79
C ALA A 114 29.55 7.19 3.84
N THR A 115 30.08 6.31 4.69
CA THR A 115 29.55 4.94 4.88
C THR A 115 28.12 4.97 5.41
N ALA A 116 27.87 5.72 6.48
CA ALA A 116 26.54 5.85 7.07
C ALA A 116 25.51 6.41 6.07
N THR A 117 25.88 7.42 5.28
CA THR A 117 24.99 7.95 4.23
C THR A 117 24.68 6.94 3.14
N ASN A 118 25.64 6.10 2.76
CA ASN A 118 25.41 5.03 1.79
C ASN A 118 24.43 3.97 2.31
N ASP A 119 24.55 3.60 3.59
CA ASP A 119 23.64 2.64 4.23
C ASP A 119 22.22 3.20 4.33
N ILE A 120 22.08 4.47 4.72
CA ILE A 120 20.78 5.16 4.71
C ILE A 120 20.22 5.22 3.28
N GLY A 121 21.05 5.53 2.27
CA GLY A 121 20.65 5.54 0.88
C GLY A 121 20.07 4.19 0.41
N THR A 122 20.70 3.09 0.83
CA THR A 122 20.23 1.73 0.55
C THR A 122 18.87 1.46 1.22
N GLN A 123 18.70 1.85 2.49
CA GLN A 123 17.42 1.69 3.20
C GLN A 123 16.30 2.52 2.55
N VAL A 124 16.57 3.77 2.18
CA VAL A 124 15.62 4.64 1.49
C VAL A 124 15.22 4.06 0.12
N GLY A 125 16.18 3.45 -0.60
CA GLY A 125 15.92 2.70 -1.83
C GLY A 125 14.98 1.52 -1.61
N GLY A 126 15.21 0.73 -0.55
CA GLY A 126 14.32 -0.36 -0.14
C GLY A 126 12.90 0.12 0.15
N ILE A 127 12.76 1.18 0.95
CA ILE A 127 11.45 1.78 1.26
C ILE A 127 10.71 2.19 -0.02
N ARG A 128 11.39 2.81 -0.99
CA ARG A 128 10.78 3.19 -2.28
C ARG A 128 10.31 1.98 -3.07
N SER A 129 11.10 0.91 -3.13
CA SER A 129 10.71 -0.34 -3.79
C SER A 129 9.48 -0.96 -3.13
N ASP A 130 9.44 -1.03 -1.80
CA ASP A 130 8.29 -1.57 -1.06
C ASP A 130 7.03 -0.72 -1.26
N THR A 131 7.21 0.61 -1.34
CA THR A 131 6.13 1.56 -1.64
C THR A 131 5.55 1.32 -3.03
N GLN A 132 6.39 1.06 -4.05
CA GLN A 132 5.95 0.72 -5.41
C GLN A 132 5.22 -0.63 -5.49
N ASN A 133 5.71 -1.63 -4.75
CA ASN A 133 5.03 -2.92 -4.63
C ASN A 133 3.65 -2.76 -3.98
N ALA A 134 3.55 -1.90 -2.96
CA ALA A 134 2.27 -1.60 -2.32
C ALA A 134 1.28 -0.89 -3.26
N VAL A 135 1.74 0.03 -4.12
CA VAL A 135 0.88 0.61 -5.18
C VAL A 135 0.32 -0.47 -6.07
N SER A 136 1.17 -1.36 -6.59
CA SER A 136 0.77 -2.43 -7.51
C SER A 136 -0.28 -3.36 -6.87
N ALA A 137 -0.08 -3.74 -5.61
CA ALA A 137 -1.04 -4.56 -4.87
C ALA A 137 -2.40 -3.85 -4.65
N ILE A 138 -2.40 -2.52 -4.50
CA ILE A 138 -3.64 -1.75 -4.38
C ILE A 138 -4.35 -1.64 -5.74
N GLU A 139 -3.62 -1.48 -6.84
CA GLU A 139 -4.19 -1.48 -8.19
C GLU A 139 -4.87 -2.82 -8.50
N GLU A 140 -4.23 -3.94 -8.15
CA GLU A 140 -4.85 -5.26 -8.24
C GLU A 140 -6.13 -5.37 -7.38
N MET A 141 -6.07 -4.85 -6.15
CA MET A 141 -7.23 -4.83 -5.25
C MET A 141 -8.38 -3.98 -5.81
N GLN A 142 -8.09 -2.84 -6.44
CA GLN A 142 -9.09 -2.01 -7.11
C GLN A 142 -9.77 -2.78 -8.24
N GLY A 143 -9.01 -3.52 -9.05
CA GLY A 143 -9.59 -4.38 -10.09
C GLY A 143 -10.54 -5.45 -9.54
N LEU A 144 -10.19 -6.08 -8.42
CA LEU A 144 -11.06 -7.04 -7.73
C LEU A 144 -12.35 -6.38 -7.19
N ILE A 145 -12.23 -5.17 -6.65
CA ILE A 145 -13.38 -4.38 -6.17
C ILE A 145 -14.33 -4.02 -7.33
N GLU A 146 -13.80 -3.66 -8.49
CA GLU A 146 -14.61 -3.40 -9.69
C GLU A 146 -15.33 -4.66 -10.21
N GLU A 147 -14.69 -5.83 -10.10
CA GLU A 147 -15.35 -7.10 -10.40
C GLU A 147 -16.49 -7.41 -9.41
N LEU A 148 -16.27 -7.15 -8.12
CA LEU A 148 -17.31 -7.30 -7.09
C LEU A 148 -18.51 -6.37 -7.34
N ASP A 149 -18.27 -5.10 -7.68
CA ASP A 149 -19.32 -4.14 -8.04
C ASP A 149 -20.14 -4.61 -9.26
N ARG A 150 -19.47 -5.18 -10.28
CA ARG A 150 -20.17 -5.77 -11.44
C ARG A 150 -21.04 -6.96 -11.05
N CYS A 151 -20.52 -7.89 -10.26
CA CYS A 151 -21.28 -9.05 -9.77
C CYS A 151 -22.51 -8.61 -8.94
N GLN A 152 -22.34 -7.60 -8.08
CA GLN A 152 -23.41 -7.06 -7.26
C GLN A 152 -24.53 -6.45 -8.13
N LYS A 153 -24.19 -5.71 -9.19
CA LYS A 153 -25.18 -5.16 -10.13
C LYS A 153 -26.01 -6.24 -10.82
N VAL A 154 -25.38 -7.36 -11.20
CA VAL A 154 -26.10 -8.52 -11.77
C VAL A 154 -27.05 -9.12 -10.75
N ILE A 155 -26.60 -9.36 -9.51
CA ILE A 155 -27.45 -9.91 -8.44
C ILE A 155 -28.64 -8.99 -8.16
N SER A 156 -28.40 -7.68 -8.03
CA SER A 156 -29.47 -6.70 -7.81
C SER A 156 -30.49 -6.70 -8.94
N GLY A 157 -30.06 -6.84 -10.20
CA GLY A 157 -30.95 -7.00 -11.34
C GLY A 157 -31.87 -8.23 -11.23
N ILE A 158 -31.30 -9.39 -10.89
CA ILE A 158 -32.05 -10.65 -10.70
C ILE A 158 -33.06 -10.53 -9.55
N VAL A 159 -32.67 -9.93 -8.44
CA VAL A 159 -33.55 -9.72 -7.28
C VAL A 159 -34.75 -8.86 -7.65
N VAL A 160 -34.53 -7.75 -8.36
CA VAL A 160 -35.62 -6.86 -8.78
C VAL A 160 -36.59 -7.58 -9.70
N GLU A 161 -36.08 -8.38 -10.64
CA GLU A 161 -36.92 -9.18 -11.55
C GLU A 161 -37.77 -10.21 -10.79
N GLN A 162 -37.19 -10.93 -9.82
CA GLN A 162 -37.93 -11.92 -9.01
C GLN A 162 -38.88 -11.32 -7.97
N GLN A 163 -38.72 -10.04 -7.60
CA GLN A 163 -39.69 -9.34 -6.75
C GLN A 163 -40.88 -8.79 -7.53
N ALA A 164 -40.70 -8.53 -8.83
CA ALA A 164 -41.72 -7.96 -9.72
C ALA A 164 -42.64 -9.02 -10.35
N GLY A 165 -42.19 -10.29 -10.42
CA GLY A 165 -42.98 -11.45 -10.85
C GLY A 165 -43.69 -12.14 -9.71
#